data_AF-A0A816U3M3-F1
#
_entry.id   AF-A0A816U3M3-F1
#
_cell.length_a   1.000
_cell.length_b   1.000
_cell.length_c   1.000
_cell.angle_alpha   90.00
_cell.angle_beta   90.00
_cell.angle_gamma   90.00
#
_symmetry.space_group_name_H-M   'P 1'
#
loop_
_entity.id
_entity.type
_entity.pdbx_description
1 polymer ?
#
loop_
_entity_poly.entity_id
_entity_poly.type
_entity_poly.pdbx_seq_one_letter_code
_entity_poly.pdbx_strand_id
1 'polypeptide(L)'
;MLYQSEEVEILEEDELSSKARSTLSEIDKKQKDKREKKKGIFNVDRQLITTTLKPNREKDEIAAAEATLVYHGVSHGISYLAQQCTTTVLKNLFSSLSIASSLSCGRTKAAAIATDVLAPYFTHHVIQEMKLAFYYSLSLDASNKGNLKTYPFCVQYFSDVGVKKVIIDFIDDSSESAIDIHRNARQILDKYELNLYGLTAIGADNTNVNMGEYHSVFALFRDEKPTLLKGNPIYTVLRLEHVG
;
A
#
# COMPACT_ATOMS: atom_id res chain seq x y z
N MET A 1 -10.77 -74.42 -9.61
CA MET A 1 -10.59 -73.03 -10.08
C MET A 1 -10.46 -72.19 -8.82
N LEU A 2 -9.22 -71.93 -8.39
CA LEU A 2 -8.89 -71.23 -7.14
C LEU A 2 -8.80 -69.72 -7.43
N TYR A 3 -9.60 -68.93 -6.73
CA TYR A 3 -9.42 -67.48 -6.64
C TYR A 3 -8.46 -67.19 -5.47
N GLN A 4 -7.33 -66.52 -5.74
CA GLN A 4 -6.49 -65.92 -4.70
C GLN A 4 -7.00 -64.50 -4.42
N SER A 5 -7.28 -64.20 -3.16
CA SER A 5 -7.57 -62.86 -2.65
C SER A 5 -6.27 -62.19 -2.20
N GLU A 6 -5.99 -60.99 -2.68
CA GLU A 6 -4.92 -60.12 -2.19
C GLU A 6 -5.28 -59.59 -0.79
N GLU A 7 -4.40 -59.82 0.19
CA GLU A 7 -4.48 -59.19 1.51
C GLU A 7 -3.99 -57.74 1.42
N VAL A 8 -4.86 -56.79 1.75
CA VAL A 8 -4.50 -55.38 1.94
C VAL A 8 -4.05 -55.22 3.39
N GLU A 9 -2.78 -54.86 3.59
CA GLU A 9 -2.17 -54.62 4.89
C GLU A 9 -2.74 -53.31 5.49
N ILE A 10 -3.61 -53.43 6.50
CA ILE A 10 -4.20 -52.30 7.23
C ILE A 10 -3.24 -51.94 8.37
N LEU A 11 -2.55 -50.80 8.26
CA LEU A 11 -1.74 -50.26 9.34
C LEU A 11 -2.64 -49.78 10.50
N GLU A 12 -2.31 -50.15 11.73
CA GLU A 12 -3.06 -49.81 12.94
C GLU A 12 -3.10 -48.28 13.20
N GLU A 13 -4.25 -47.74 13.62
CA GLU A 13 -4.50 -46.29 13.81
C GLU A 13 -3.49 -45.59 14.73
N ASP A 14 -2.92 -46.31 15.69
CA ASP A 14 -1.93 -45.78 16.64
C ASP A 14 -0.60 -45.45 15.98
N GLU A 15 -0.19 -46.23 14.97
CA GLU A 15 1.06 -46.00 14.25
C GLU A 15 0.94 -44.76 13.34
N LEU A 16 -0.22 -44.59 12.71
CA LEU A 16 -0.54 -43.41 11.90
C LEU A 16 -0.59 -42.12 12.75
N SER A 17 -1.19 -42.21 13.94
CA SER A 17 -1.26 -41.11 14.92
C SER A 17 0.12 -40.70 15.44
N SER A 18 1.00 -41.67 15.71
CA SER A 18 2.37 -41.40 16.16
C SER A 18 3.20 -40.65 15.10
N LYS A 19 3.05 -41.04 13.82
CA LYS A 19 3.76 -40.45 12.68
C LYS A 19 3.27 -39.04 12.38
N ALA A 20 1.96 -38.80 12.52
CA ALA A 20 1.38 -37.46 12.40
C ALA A 20 1.93 -36.50 13.48
N ARG A 21 2.01 -36.94 14.74
CA ARG A 21 2.57 -36.15 15.84
C ARG A 21 4.05 -35.83 15.64
N SER A 22 4.84 -36.80 15.16
CA SER A 22 6.25 -36.57 14.83
C SER A 22 6.40 -35.49 13.74
N THR A 23 5.61 -35.60 12.68
CA THR A 23 5.64 -34.66 11.54
C THR A 23 5.27 -33.23 11.96
N LEU A 24 4.25 -33.07 12.79
CA LEU A 24 3.85 -31.76 13.34
C LEU A 24 4.97 -31.13 14.18
N SER A 25 5.68 -31.93 14.99
CA SER A 25 6.80 -31.44 15.80
C SER A 25 7.98 -30.93 14.96
N GLU A 26 8.24 -31.55 13.80
CA GLU A 26 9.28 -31.12 12.87
C GLU A 26 8.92 -29.83 12.14
N ILE A 27 7.64 -29.66 11.78
CA ILE A 27 7.13 -28.43 11.17
C ILE A 27 7.27 -27.26 12.15
N ASP A 28 6.91 -27.44 13.42
CA ASP A 28 7.03 -26.40 14.45
C ASP A 28 8.50 -25.98 14.68
N LYS A 29 9.43 -26.93 14.71
CA LYS A 29 10.87 -26.64 14.79
C LYS A 29 11.35 -25.81 13.59
N LYS A 30 10.98 -26.20 12.36
CA LYS A 30 11.34 -25.46 11.13
C LYS A 30 10.77 -24.04 11.12
N GLN A 31 9.56 -23.83 11.65
CA GLN A 31 8.96 -22.50 11.76
C GLN A 31 9.66 -21.63 12.81
N LYS A 32 10.07 -22.22 13.94
CA LYS A 32 10.85 -21.52 14.98
C LYS A 32 12.22 -21.06 14.45
N ASP A 33 12.95 -21.93 13.76
CA ASP A 33 14.24 -21.60 13.16
C ASP A 33 14.14 -20.48 12.11
N LYS A 34 13.07 -20.49 11.30
CA LYS A 34 12.78 -19.39 10.35
C LYS A 34 12.52 -18.07 11.06
N ARG A 35 11.79 -18.08 12.19
CA ARG A 35 11.54 -16.88 13.01
C ARG A 35 12.82 -16.36 13.66
N GLU A 36 13.68 -17.23 14.16
CA GLU A 36 14.97 -16.84 14.76
C GLU A 36 15.94 -16.28 13.71
N LYS A 37 16.02 -16.89 12.51
CA LYS A 37 16.78 -16.31 11.38
C LYS A 37 16.25 -14.95 10.96
N LYS A 38 14.92 -14.76 10.87
CA LYS A 38 14.32 -13.44 10.59
C LYS A 38 14.66 -12.40 11.66
N LYS A 39 14.63 -12.77 12.95
CA LYS A 39 15.05 -11.90 14.05
C LYS A 39 16.53 -11.52 13.97
N GLY A 40 17.39 -12.47 13.58
CA GLY A 40 18.82 -12.23 13.34
C GLY A 40 19.07 -11.23 12.22
N ILE A 41 18.39 -11.40 11.08
CA ILE A 41 18.48 -10.48 9.93
C ILE A 41 18.02 -9.07 10.32
N PHE A 42 16.89 -8.96 11.04
CA PHE A 42 16.35 -7.67 11.48
C PHE A 42 17.27 -6.93 12.47
N ASN A 43 17.99 -7.68 13.32
CA ASN A 43 18.97 -7.11 14.26
C ASN A 43 20.25 -6.62 13.56
N VAL A 44 20.72 -7.35 12.54
CA VAL A 44 21.90 -6.97 11.75
C VAL A 44 21.61 -5.68 10.97
N ASP A 45 20.43 -5.56 10.37
CA ASP A 45 20.00 -4.35 9.65
C ASP A 45 19.94 -3.13 10.59
N ARG A 46 19.39 -3.32 11.80
CA ARG A 46 19.33 -2.26 12.83
C ARG A 46 20.73 -1.82 13.28
N GLN A 47 21.67 -2.75 13.47
CA GLN A 47 23.06 -2.42 13.84
C GLN A 47 23.80 -1.67 12.73
N LEU A 48 23.59 -2.04 11.47
CA LEU A 48 24.13 -1.34 10.29
C LEU A 48 23.55 0.08 10.18
N ILE A 49 22.25 0.27 10.36
CA ILE A 49 21.59 1.59 10.34
C ILE A 49 22.14 2.50 11.45
N THR A 50 22.37 1.95 12.65
CA THR A 50 22.82 2.74 13.82
C THR A 50 24.30 3.15 13.71
N THR A 51 25.14 2.36 13.03
CA THR A 51 26.59 2.62 12.96
C THR A 51 26.97 3.59 11.83
N THR A 52 26.08 3.79 10.84
CA THR A 52 26.39 4.56 9.61
C THR A 52 25.88 6.00 9.63
N LEU A 53 25.03 6.38 10.59
CA LEU A 53 24.44 7.72 10.68
C LEU A 53 24.92 8.43 11.95
N LYS A 54 26.14 8.98 11.93
CA LYS A 54 26.47 10.05 12.89
C LYS A 54 25.62 11.26 12.53
N PRO A 55 24.78 11.79 13.43
CA PRO A 55 23.94 12.95 13.13
C PRO A 55 24.84 14.13 12.76
N ASN A 56 24.64 14.65 11.55
CA ASN A 56 25.25 15.89 11.11
C ASN A 56 24.14 16.92 11.04
N ARG A 57 24.03 17.70 12.11
CA ARG A 57 22.94 18.66 12.31
C ARG A 57 22.72 19.56 11.09
N GLU A 58 23.77 20.08 10.47
CA GLU A 58 23.64 20.95 9.31
C GLU A 58 23.11 20.20 8.08
N LYS A 59 23.59 18.98 7.83
CA LYS A 59 23.06 18.13 6.73
C LYS A 59 21.60 17.76 6.97
N ASP A 60 21.24 17.45 8.21
CA ASP A 60 19.87 17.11 8.60
C ASP A 60 18.94 18.33 8.44
N GLU A 61 19.40 19.54 8.81
CA GLU A 61 18.68 20.79 8.61
C GLU A 61 18.48 21.12 7.12
N ILE A 62 19.49 20.90 6.27
CA ILE A 62 19.36 21.06 4.82
C ILE A 62 18.37 20.05 4.24
N ALA A 63 18.47 18.78 4.63
CA ALA A 63 17.55 17.73 4.16
C ALA A 63 16.10 18.03 4.59
N ALA A 64 15.89 18.51 5.82
CA ALA A 64 14.58 18.93 6.31
C ALA A 64 14.03 20.13 5.53
N ALA A 65 14.86 21.12 5.21
CA ALA A 65 14.45 22.27 4.40
C ALA A 65 14.02 21.84 2.98
N GLU A 66 14.78 20.95 2.34
CA GLU A 66 14.43 20.42 1.02
C GLU A 66 13.17 19.56 1.06
N ALA A 67 13.03 18.68 2.05
CA ALA A 67 11.82 17.88 2.25
C ALA A 67 10.59 18.76 2.47
N THR A 68 10.73 19.86 3.23
CA THR A 68 9.67 20.84 3.46
C THR A 68 9.26 21.54 2.17
N LEU A 69 10.21 21.97 1.34
CA LEU A 69 9.92 22.58 0.04
C LEU A 69 9.20 21.61 -0.89
N VAL A 70 9.63 20.34 -0.92
CA VAL A 70 9.00 19.30 -1.74
C VAL A 70 7.58 19.03 -1.25
N TYR A 71 7.40 18.84 0.05
CA TYR A 71 6.10 18.62 0.67
C TYR A 71 5.13 19.78 0.38
N HIS A 72 5.58 21.02 0.51
CA HIS A 72 4.78 22.20 0.18
C HIS A 72 4.33 22.16 -1.28
N GLY A 73 5.23 21.89 -2.22
CA GLY A 73 4.82 21.85 -3.63
C GLY A 73 3.92 20.67 -3.98
N VAL A 74 4.12 19.49 -3.39
CA VAL A 74 3.17 18.37 -3.56
C VAL A 74 1.78 18.75 -3.03
N SER A 75 1.72 19.37 -1.86
CA SER A 75 0.47 19.78 -1.20
C SER A 75 -0.32 20.84 -2.00
N HIS A 76 0.37 21.64 -2.82
CA HIS A 76 -0.24 22.72 -3.61
C HIS A 76 -0.17 22.50 -5.12
N GLY A 77 0.21 21.30 -5.59
CA GLY A 77 0.29 20.99 -7.03
C GLY A 77 1.34 21.80 -7.79
N ILE A 78 2.41 22.25 -7.12
CA ILE A 78 3.49 23.01 -7.73
C ILE A 78 4.41 22.06 -8.50
N SER A 79 4.69 22.38 -9.76
CA SER A 79 5.58 21.57 -10.59
C SER A 79 7.02 21.51 -10.04
N TYR A 80 7.70 20.38 -10.23
CA TYR A 80 9.12 20.24 -9.87
C TYR A 80 10.02 21.27 -10.58
N LEU A 81 9.61 21.76 -11.75
CA LEU A 81 10.32 22.83 -12.46
C LEU A 81 10.25 24.15 -11.69
N ALA A 82 9.05 24.52 -11.21
CA ALA A 82 8.86 25.70 -10.38
C ALA A 82 9.58 25.57 -9.03
N GLN A 83 9.62 24.37 -8.43
CA GLN A 83 10.39 24.12 -7.22
C GLN A 83 11.90 24.31 -7.41
N GLN A 84 12.47 23.83 -8.54
CA GLN A 84 13.88 24.07 -8.86
C GLN A 84 14.19 25.58 -8.95
N CYS A 85 13.29 26.35 -9.58
CA CYS A 85 13.41 27.81 -9.61
C CYS A 85 13.36 28.40 -8.20
N THR A 86 12.42 27.94 -7.37
CA THR A 86 12.27 28.36 -5.97
C THR A 86 13.55 28.13 -5.17
N THR A 87 14.18 26.95 -5.28
CA THR A 87 15.46 26.65 -4.63
C THR A 87 16.56 27.66 -5.02
N THR A 88 16.58 28.08 -6.29
CA THR A 88 17.56 29.06 -6.80
C THR A 88 17.28 30.46 -6.27
N VAL A 89 16.01 30.87 -6.21
CA VAL A 89 15.60 32.14 -5.63
C VAL A 89 15.95 32.20 -4.14
N LEU A 90 15.68 31.14 -3.37
CA LEU A 90 16.00 31.09 -1.94
C LEU A 90 17.50 31.22 -1.67
N LYS A 91 18.36 30.59 -2.48
CA LYS A 91 19.81 30.76 -2.42
C LYS A 91 20.24 32.21 -2.59
N ASN A 92 19.66 32.90 -3.56
CA ASN A 92 20.04 34.27 -3.90
C ASN A 92 19.55 35.26 -2.84
N LEU A 93 18.32 35.11 -2.37
CA LEU A 93 17.72 35.98 -1.36
C LEU A 93 18.37 35.81 0.02
N PHE A 94 18.75 34.59 0.38
CA PHE A 94 19.29 34.24 1.70
C PHE A 94 20.73 33.74 1.61
N SER A 95 21.55 34.33 0.75
CA SER A 95 22.93 33.90 0.48
C SER A 95 23.85 33.88 1.70
N SER A 96 23.56 34.70 2.73
CA SER A 96 24.29 34.73 3.99
C SER A 96 23.94 33.58 4.95
N LEU A 97 22.84 32.86 4.71
CA LEU A 97 22.42 31.73 5.53
C LEU A 97 23.02 30.42 4.99
N SER A 98 23.77 29.69 5.82
CA SER A 98 24.48 28.46 5.41
C SER A 98 23.53 27.43 4.80
N ILE A 99 22.38 27.19 5.44
CA ILE A 99 21.34 26.27 4.97
C ILE A 99 20.87 26.65 3.57
N ALA A 100 20.49 27.91 3.35
CA ALA A 100 19.97 28.39 2.07
C ALA A 100 21.01 28.27 0.96
N SER A 101 22.26 28.68 1.24
CA SER A 101 23.37 28.58 0.29
C SER A 101 23.64 27.13 -0.16
N SER A 102 23.36 26.17 0.73
CA SER A 102 23.64 24.74 0.57
C SER A 102 22.46 23.91 0.07
N LEU A 103 21.27 24.50 -0.13
CA LEU A 103 20.15 23.81 -0.79
C LEU A 103 20.58 23.25 -2.15
N SER A 104 20.11 22.08 -2.57
CA SER A 104 20.47 21.51 -3.89
C SER A 104 19.30 20.74 -4.51
N CYS A 105 18.07 21.10 -4.14
CA CYS A 105 16.85 20.48 -4.60
C CYS A 105 16.47 20.93 -6.02
N GLY A 106 17.02 20.22 -7.01
CA GLY A 106 16.56 20.25 -8.40
C GLY A 106 15.46 19.23 -8.69
N ARG A 107 14.94 19.18 -9.93
CA ARG A 107 13.80 18.34 -10.33
C ARG A 107 13.93 16.86 -9.93
N THR A 108 15.06 16.23 -10.25
CA THR A 108 15.28 14.80 -9.96
C THR A 108 15.28 14.52 -8.46
N LYS A 109 15.89 15.41 -7.67
CA LYS A 109 15.93 15.28 -6.21
C LYS A 109 14.55 15.54 -5.60
N ALA A 110 13.83 16.53 -6.09
CA ALA A 110 12.46 16.80 -5.65
C ALA A 110 11.53 15.60 -5.94
N ALA A 111 11.63 15.01 -7.13
CA ALA A 111 10.90 13.81 -7.48
C ALA A 111 11.25 12.64 -6.55
N ALA A 112 12.53 12.35 -6.33
CA ALA A 112 12.97 11.29 -5.43
C ALA A 112 12.53 11.52 -3.98
N ILE A 113 12.59 12.76 -3.47
CA ILE A 113 12.06 13.10 -2.14
C ILE A 113 10.55 12.82 -2.10
N ALA A 114 9.80 13.21 -3.12
CA ALA A 114 8.37 12.97 -3.17
C ALA A 114 8.03 11.47 -3.22
N THR A 115 8.67 10.71 -4.12
CA THR A 115 8.33 9.31 -4.40
C THR A 115 8.97 8.31 -3.44
N ASP A 116 10.18 8.58 -2.97
CA ASP A 116 10.99 7.59 -2.25
C ASP A 116 11.07 7.91 -0.75
N VAL A 117 10.70 9.13 -0.34
CA VAL A 117 10.71 9.57 1.06
C VAL A 117 9.31 9.90 1.56
N LEU A 118 8.65 10.91 0.96
CA LEU A 118 7.36 11.39 1.45
C LEU A 118 6.23 10.39 1.21
N ALA A 119 6.09 9.87 -0.01
CA ALA A 119 5.01 8.93 -0.33
C ALA A 119 5.04 7.66 0.55
N PRO A 120 6.17 6.94 0.72
CA PRO A 120 6.21 5.76 1.59
C PRO A 120 5.93 6.11 3.06
N TYR A 121 6.41 7.27 3.54
CA TYR A 121 6.15 7.74 4.90
C TYR A 121 4.65 7.97 5.13
N PHE A 122 4.00 8.78 4.29
CA PHE A 122 2.57 9.08 4.43
C PHE A 122 1.69 7.86 4.22
N THR A 123 1.99 7.02 3.21
CA THR A 123 1.25 5.77 2.99
C THR A 123 1.37 4.86 4.21
N HIS A 124 2.57 4.69 4.79
CA HIS A 124 2.73 3.90 6.00
C HIS A 124 1.84 4.42 7.15
N HIS A 125 1.86 5.73 7.41
CA HIS A 125 1.05 6.34 8.46
C HIS A 125 -0.45 6.14 8.22
N VAL A 126 -0.95 6.38 7.01
CA VAL A 126 -2.35 6.15 6.65
C VAL A 126 -2.74 4.69 6.86
N ILE A 127 -1.90 3.73 6.46
CA ILE A 127 -2.19 2.30 6.66
C ILE A 127 -2.24 1.95 8.15
N GLN A 128 -1.36 2.51 8.99
CA GLN A 128 -1.44 2.30 10.44
C GLN A 128 -2.73 2.87 11.04
N GLU A 129 -3.13 4.09 10.63
CA GLU A 129 -4.39 4.68 11.07
C GLU A 129 -5.59 3.83 10.65
N MET A 130 -5.61 3.32 9.42
CA MET A 130 -6.68 2.45 8.93
C MET A 130 -6.76 1.13 9.70
N LYS A 131 -5.62 0.53 10.05
CA LYS A 131 -5.57 -0.69 10.87
C LYS A 131 -6.18 -0.46 12.27
N LEU A 132 -6.11 0.78 12.78
CA LEU A 132 -6.73 1.18 14.06
C LEU A 132 -8.21 1.58 13.91
N ALA A 133 -8.63 2.10 12.75
CA ALA A 133 -10.00 2.54 12.50
C ALA A 133 -11.04 1.41 12.45
N PHE A 134 -10.59 0.15 12.36
CA PHE A 134 -11.37 -1.09 12.19
C PHE A 134 -12.22 -1.18 10.92
N TYR A 135 -12.81 -0.09 10.45
CA TYR A 135 -13.72 -0.05 9.32
C TYR A 135 -13.34 1.04 8.30
N TYR A 136 -13.47 0.70 7.02
CA TYR A 136 -13.23 1.61 5.91
C TYR A 136 -14.10 1.24 4.71
N SER A 137 -14.33 2.21 3.82
CA SER A 137 -14.93 1.98 2.51
C SER A 137 -13.89 2.19 1.40
N LEU A 138 -14.06 1.47 0.30
CA LEU A 138 -13.21 1.54 -0.88
C LEU A 138 -13.96 2.23 -2.03
N SER A 139 -13.26 3.03 -2.82
CA SER A 139 -13.75 3.56 -4.08
C SER A 139 -12.77 3.21 -5.21
N LEU A 140 -13.29 2.60 -6.27
CA LEU A 140 -12.52 2.17 -7.45
C LEU A 140 -13.17 2.80 -8.69
N ASP A 141 -12.76 4.02 -9.02
CA ASP A 141 -13.20 4.67 -10.25
C ASP A 141 -12.06 4.69 -11.26
N ALA A 142 -12.35 4.61 -12.55
CA ALA A 142 -11.34 4.53 -13.60
C ALA A 142 -11.02 5.92 -14.16
N SER A 143 -9.73 6.24 -14.26
CA SER A 143 -9.24 7.32 -15.10
C SER A 143 -8.63 6.74 -16.38
N ASN A 144 -9.07 7.22 -17.54
CA ASN A 144 -8.60 6.74 -18.84
C ASN A 144 -7.55 7.70 -19.42
N LYS A 145 -6.40 7.16 -19.85
CA LYS A 145 -5.40 7.91 -20.63
C LYS A 145 -4.96 7.07 -21.84
N GLY A 146 -5.59 7.30 -22.98
CA GLY A 146 -5.41 6.45 -24.16
C GLY A 146 -5.91 5.04 -23.87
N ASN A 147 -5.05 4.03 -24.05
CA ASN A 147 -5.37 2.62 -23.79
C ASN A 147 -5.06 2.17 -22.35
N LEU A 148 -4.47 3.04 -21.53
CA LEU A 148 -4.20 2.74 -20.12
C LEU A 148 -5.38 3.21 -19.28
N LYS A 149 -5.94 2.30 -18.48
CA LYS A 149 -6.85 2.68 -17.40
C LYS A 149 -6.11 2.60 -16.07
N THR A 150 -6.28 3.65 -15.30
CA THR A 150 -5.70 3.78 -13.97
C THR A 150 -6.85 3.93 -12.98
N TYR A 151 -6.97 2.99 -12.05
CA TYR A 151 -7.96 3.03 -10.98
C TYR A 151 -7.28 3.49 -9.69
N PRO A 152 -7.46 4.74 -9.24
CA PRO A 152 -7.07 5.14 -7.90
C PRO A 152 -7.75 4.24 -6.86
N PHE A 153 -6.95 3.67 -5.97
CA PHE A 153 -7.41 2.91 -4.82
C PHE A 153 -7.69 3.89 -3.67
N CYS A 154 -8.90 4.46 -3.70
CA CYS A 154 -9.36 5.45 -2.74
C CYS A 154 -10.01 4.80 -1.53
N VAL A 155 -9.62 5.22 -0.32
CA VAL A 155 -10.21 4.72 0.92
C VAL A 155 -10.79 5.86 1.73
N GLN A 156 -11.89 5.58 2.43
CA GLN A 156 -12.48 6.48 3.40
C GLN A 156 -12.67 5.75 4.73
N TYR A 157 -12.25 6.39 5.82
CA TYR A 157 -12.33 5.84 7.17
C TYR A 157 -12.48 6.98 8.20
N PHE A 158 -12.86 6.62 9.42
CA PHE A 158 -12.90 7.54 10.54
C PHE A 158 -11.58 7.49 11.30
N SER A 159 -10.90 8.62 11.35
CA SER A 159 -9.74 8.86 12.22
C SER A 159 -10.15 9.55 13.51
N ASP A 160 -9.20 9.73 14.41
CA ASP A 160 -9.34 10.54 15.64
C ASP A 160 -9.76 11.99 15.37
N VAL A 161 -9.40 12.54 14.21
CA VAL A 161 -9.73 13.90 13.77
C VAL A 161 -10.95 13.97 12.83
N GLY A 162 -11.65 12.85 12.60
CA GLY A 162 -12.84 12.78 11.76
C GLY A 162 -12.66 11.97 10.47
N VAL A 163 -13.53 12.21 9.48
CA VAL A 163 -13.54 11.45 8.21
C VAL A 163 -12.33 11.82 7.36
N LYS A 164 -11.51 10.83 7.02
CA LYS A 164 -10.40 10.95 6.05
C LYS A 164 -10.76 10.28 4.75
N LYS A 165 -10.35 10.88 3.64
CA LYS A 165 -10.45 10.37 2.26
C LYS A 165 -9.08 10.46 1.62
N VAL A 166 -8.50 9.33 1.24
CA VAL A 166 -7.10 9.27 0.78
C VAL A 166 -6.93 8.24 -0.33
N ILE A 167 -6.02 8.51 -1.26
CA ILE A 167 -5.56 7.53 -2.25
C ILE A 167 -4.34 6.84 -1.65
N ILE A 168 -4.36 5.51 -1.58
CA ILE A 168 -3.25 4.72 -1.01
C ILE A 168 -2.47 3.96 -2.09
N ASP A 169 -3.04 3.78 -3.27
CA ASP A 169 -2.38 3.14 -4.40
C ASP A 169 -3.08 3.43 -5.73
N PHE A 170 -2.49 2.95 -6.82
CA PHE A 170 -3.10 2.95 -8.14
C PHE A 170 -3.04 1.55 -8.75
N ILE A 171 -4.12 1.16 -9.42
CA ILE A 171 -4.16 -0.04 -10.27
C ILE A 171 -4.06 0.42 -11.72
N ASP A 172 -2.97 0.06 -12.39
CA ASP A 172 -2.83 0.24 -13.82
C ASP A 172 -3.16 -1.07 -14.53
N ASP A 173 -4.28 -1.11 -15.26
CA ASP A 173 -4.71 -2.29 -16.00
C ASP A 173 -5.38 -1.89 -17.31
N SER A 174 -5.04 -2.56 -18.40
CA SER A 174 -5.74 -2.41 -19.68
C SER A 174 -7.00 -3.28 -19.75
N SER A 175 -7.16 -4.25 -18.85
CA SER A 175 -8.36 -5.06 -18.72
C SER A 175 -9.47 -4.28 -18.01
N GLU A 176 -10.69 -4.42 -18.55
CA GLU A 176 -11.92 -3.86 -17.98
C GLU A 176 -12.79 -4.96 -17.37
N SER A 177 -12.23 -6.15 -17.12
CA SER A 177 -12.99 -7.24 -16.55
C SER A 177 -13.17 -7.06 -15.04
N ALA A 178 -14.36 -7.41 -14.54
CA ALA A 178 -14.65 -7.37 -13.11
C ALA A 178 -13.66 -8.24 -12.31
N ILE A 179 -13.23 -9.37 -12.89
CA ILE A 179 -12.30 -10.32 -12.28
C ILE A 179 -10.92 -9.71 -12.10
N ASP A 180 -10.39 -9.03 -13.12
CA ASP A 180 -9.04 -8.46 -13.08
C ASP A 180 -9.00 -7.27 -12.12
N ILE A 181 -10.00 -6.38 -12.17
CA ILE A 181 -10.12 -5.25 -11.22
C ILE A 181 -10.21 -5.77 -9.79
N HIS A 182 -11.07 -6.77 -9.55
CA HIS A 182 -11.20 -7.42 -8.25
C HIS A 182 -9.87 -8.02 -7.77
N ARG A 183 -9.20 -8.80 -8.63
CA ARG A 183 -7.90 -9.43 -8.30
C ARG A 183 -6.85 -8.39 -7.93
N ASN A 184 -6.71 -7.32 -8.71
CA ASN A 184 -5.73 -6.27 -8.45
C ASN A 184 -6.07 -5.51 -7.16
N ALA A 185 -7.36 -5.24 -6.91
CA ALA A 185 -7.81 -4.65 -5.66
C ALA A 185 -7.51 -5.55 -4.44
N ARG A 186 -7.74 -6.87 -4.55
CA ARG A 186 -7.37 -7.84 -3.51
C ARG A 186 -5.86 -7.85 -3.26
N GLN A 187 -5.04 -7.79 -4.30
CA GLN A 187 -3.58 -7.71 -4.16
C GLN A 187 -3.13 -6.46 -3.38
N ILE A 188 -3.78 -5.31 -3.57
CA ILE A 188 -3.50 -4.10 -2.80
C ILE A 188 -3.90 -4.27 -1.32
N LEU A 189 -5.08 -4.86 -1.06
CA LEU A 189 -5.49 -5.19 0.31
C LEU A 189 -4.47 -6.10 0.99
N ASP A 190 -4.00 -7.14 0.29
CA ASP A 190 -3.02 -8.07 0.83
C ASP A 190 -1.63 -7.40 1.01
N LYS A 191 -1.20 -6.55 0.05
CA LYS A 191 0.04 -5.77 0.11
C LYS A 191 0.13 -4.92 1.38
N TYR A 192 -0.97 -4.28 1.77
CA TYR A 192 -1.04 -3.43 2.96
C TYR A 192 -1.53 -4.15 4.21
N GLU A 193 -1.80 -5.46 4.12
CA GLU A 193 -2.39 -6.28 5.18
C GLU A 193 -3.70 -5.68 5.71
N LEU A 194 -4.52 -5.13 4.82
CA LEU A 194 -5.84 -4.59 5.13
C LEU A 194 -6.87 -5.72 5.12
N ASN A 195 -7.47 -5.98 6.28
CA ASN A 195 -8.42 -7.08 6.43
C ASN A 195 -9.76 -6.74 5.75
N LEU A 196 -10.25 -7.65 4.90
CA LEU A 196 -11.58 -7.57 4.27
C LEU A 196 -12.72 -7.42 5.30
N TYR A 197 -12.55 -7.94 6.52
CA TYR A 197 -13.49 -7.72 7.62
C TYR A 197 -13.70 -6.23 7.95
N GLY A 198 -12.70 -5.38 7.72
CA GLY A 198 -12.84 -3.92 7.88
C GLY A 198 -13.53 -3.23 6.69
N LEU A 199 -13.58 -3.85 5.51
CA LEU A 199 -14.19 -3.24 4.33
C LEU A 199 -15.72 -3.22 4.44
N THR A 200 -16.35 -2.06 4.66
CA THR A 200 -17.80 -1.96 4.87
C THR A 200 -18.58 -1.64 3.61
N ALA A 201 -17.98 -0.93 2.67
CA ALA A 201 -18.62 -0.55 1.41
C ALA A 201 -17.64 -0.44 0.25
N ILE A 202 -18.13 -0.68 -0.97
CA ILE A 202 -17.43 -0.39 -2.22
C ILE A 202 -18.27 0.57 -3.07
N GLY A 203 -17.66 1.67 -3.51
CA GLY A 203 -18.22 2.61 -4.46
C GLY A 203 -17.46 2.61 -5.78
N ALA A 204 -18.19 2.69 -6.89
CA ALA A 204 -17.66 2.84 -8.24
C ALA A 204 -18.76 3.40 -9.16
N ASP A 205 -18.43 3.72 -10.41
CA ASP A 205 -19.47 4.08 -11.38
C ASP A 205 -20.49 2.93 -11.55
N ASN A 206 -21.72 3.26 -11.97
CA ASN A 206 -22.80 2.27 -12.06
C ASN A 206 -22.71 1.36 -13.30
N THR A 207 -21.52 1.16 -13.86
CA THR A 207 -21.32 0.21 -14.96
C THR A 207 -21.58 -1.23 -14.49
N ASN A 208 -22.00 -2.10 -15.41
CA ASN A 208 -22.26 -3.51 -15.09
C ASN A 208 -21.01 -4.20 -14.53
N VAL A 209 -19.83 -3.86 -15.04
CA VAL A 209 -18.53 -4.37 -14.58
C VAL A 209 -18.29 -4.03 -13.10
N ASN A 210 -18.66 -2.83 -12.67
CA ASN A 210 -18.37 -2.36 -11.31
C ASN A 210 -19.47 -2.71 -10.30
N MET A 211 -20.75 -2.49 -10.67
CA MET A 211 -21.88 -2.50 -9.74
C MET A 211 -23.01 -3.48 -10.12
N GLY A 212 -22.83 -4.27 -11.17
CA GLY A 212 -23.78 -5.31 -11.61
C GLY A 212 -24.10 -6.34 -10.53
N GLU A 213 -25.22 -7.05 -10.66
CA GLU A 213 -25.75 -7.92 -9.60
C GLU A 213 -24.99 -9.25 -9.45
N TYR A 214 -24.58 -9.87 -10.58
CA TYR A 214 -24.08 -11.25 -10.60
C TYR A 214 -22.58 -11.35 -10.86
N HIS A 215 -22.04 -10.52 -11.77
CA HIS A 215 -20.64 -10.60 -12.19
C HIS A 215 -20.05 -9.19 -12.33
N SER A 216 -19.75 -8.61 -11.18
CA SER A 216 -19.19 -7.28 -11.05
C SER A 216 -18.14 -7.24 -9.95
N VAL A 217 -17.32 -6.19 -9.91
CA VAL A 217 -16.35 -5.97 -8.83
C VAL A 217 -17.05 -6.03 -7.48
N PHE A 218 -18.20 -5.35 -7.34
CA PHE A 218 -19.01 -5.41 -6.13
C PHE A 218 -19.50 -6.83 -5.81
N ALA A 219 -20.04 -7.56 -6.80
CA ALA A 219 -20.56 -8.91 -6.58
C ALA A 219 -19.46 -9.87 -6.12
N LEU A 220 -18.27 -9.80 -6.74
CA LEU A 220 -17.11 -10.62 -6.37
C LEU A 220 -16.67 -10.37 -4.92
N PHE A 221 -16.56 -9.11 -4.51
CA PHE A 221 -16.25 -8.79 -3.12
C PHE A 221 -17.37 -9.17 -2.15
N ARG A 222 -18.64 -9.11 -2.58
CA ARG A 222 -19.79 -9.52 -1.77
C ARG A 222 -19.82 -11.04 -1.55
N ASP A 223 -19.37 -11.82 -2.51
CA ASP A 223 -19.25 -13.28 -2.35
C ASP A 223 -18.22 -13.63 -1.25
N GLU A 224 -17.13 -12.85 -1.14
CA GLU A 224 -16.18 -12.97 -0.03
C GLU A 224 -16.70 -12.35 1.28
N LYS A 225 -17.52 -11.29 1.19
CA LYS A 225 -18.09 -10.58 2.33
C LYS A 225 -19.59 -10.27 2.11
N PRO A 226 -20.50 -11.14 2.54
CA PRO A 226 -21.94 -10.95 2.31
C PRO A 226 -22.55 -9.69 2.94
N THR A 227 -21.91 -9.12 3.96
CA THR A 227 -22.37 -7.89 4.64
C THR A 227 -21.90 -6.60 3.97
N LEU A 228 -21.25 -6.69 2.80
CA LEU A 228 -20.71 -5.54 2.09
C LEU A 228 -21.84 -4.68 1.51
N LEU A 229 -21.73 -3.36 1.70
CA LEU A 229 -22.69 -2.40 1.18
C LEU A 229 -22.26 -1.83 -0.17
N LYS A 230 -23.23 -1.58 -1.06
CA LYS A 230 -23.00 -0.72 -2.22
C LYS A 230 -22.83 0.71 -1.71
N GLY A 231 -21.64 1.26 -1.89
CA GLY A 231 -21.33 2.65 -1.60
C GLY A 231 -21.50 3.54 -2.82
N ASN A 232 -21.61 4.84 -2.60
CA ASN A 232 -21.34 5.80 -3.66
C ASN A 232 -19.82 5.98 -3.78
N PRO A 233 -19.29 6.25 -4.98
CA PRO A 233 -17.88 6.59 -5.11
C PRO A 233 -17.56 7.80 -4.24
N ILE A 234 -16.36 7.80 -3.67
CA ILE A 234 -15.89 8.87 -2.79
C ILE A 234 -15.52 10.07 -3.68
N TYR A 235 -16.51 10.76 -4.23
CA TYR A 235 -16.28 11.97 -5.05
C TYR A 235 -16.11 13.19 -4.15
N THR A 236 -14.87 13.55 -3.87
CA THR A 236 -14.39 14.94 -3.70
C THR A 236 -12.88 14.90 -3.88
N VAL A 237 -12.32 15.62 -4.87
CA VAL A 237 -10.88 15.68 -5.22
C VAL A 237 -10.39 14.43 -5.97
N LEU A 238 -10.50 14.34 -7.30
CA LEU A 238 -9.52 14.87 -8.25
C LEU A 238 -10.21 15.22 -9.57
N ARG A 239 -10.85 16.39 -9.65
CA ARG A 239 -10.91 17.07 -10.94
C ARG A 239 -9.51 17.65 -11.13
N LEU A 240 -8.62 16.88 -11.77
CA LEU A 240 -7.48 17.49 -12.45
C LEU A 240 -8.09 18.30 -13.58
N GLU A 241 -8.53 19.52 -13.27
CA GLU A 241 -8.77 20.51 -14.30
C GLU A 241 -7.44 20.63 -15.04
N HIS A 242 -7.45 20.23 -16.31
CA HIS A 242 -6.44 20.63 -17.25
C HIS A 242 -6.27 22.14 -17.11
N VAL A 243 -5.08 22.52 -16.63
CA VAL A 243 -4.50 23.82 -16.88
C VAL A 243 -4.58 24.02 -18.40
N GLY A 244 -5.17 25.15 -18.81
CA GLY A 244 -5.47 25.48 -20.20
C GLY A 244 -4.26 25.59 -21.11
#